data_AF-A0A1Y5S1R4-F1
#
_entry.id   AF-A0A1Y5S1R4-F1
#
_cell.length_a   1.000
_cell.length_b   1.000
_cell.length_c   1.000
_cell.angle_alpha   90.00
_cell.angle_beta   90.00
_cell.angle_gamma   90.00
#
_symmetry.space_group_name_H-M   'P 1'
#
loop_
_entity.id
_entity.type
_entity.pdbx_description
1 polymer ?
#
loop_
_entity_poly.entity_id
_entity_poly.type
_entity_poly.pdbx_seq_one_letter_code
_entity_poly.pdbx_strand_id
1 'polypeptide(L)'
;MLTAAPDLDLVTAFLEELSAELETSLDPTAPNPYLNMSLHLLRCHLEGRTVTASTMVAAASVPYATATRKLADMQKAGLIEQRPRSRTGKSFSLHPSEEMLSNWSQLADRIRRQGQRTFGTADRAPATSDYYFGGSYMVGKGLIAPPQVLQRPLKLSGGLRILVHGDPTFMVMDALKRQFEQMVGAQINQRAFSIDRLREEGLRNAARPTSRYDLIAVDLPWVGEFVEKGVLTPLEDVMDIERLDPGDFHTAGWRGTHWAGHPYGVPSQTTPELMFYRRDLFAEAGLAPPTTSDAVLTAARALHKPRQGRFGIAWNAARGTALGHTFMMTCADFGQPIVRMPEIAGGYDADVLADGDLELTIDTPLALEACEYMLELLDYSPPDILSMSWYERIRPYASGKVAMAYGYTLLAPYFELDPSSPAHGSTGYLPHPPGPKGNPVAPVGGYMLGIPANLAKERIPEAVEALIAFTSPEAQKVYIQNGSRTAPRYSVGADPEVRRLSPIFAAVDEMSWRDELQFWPRPPIPQIPDIIQICGEEFHDMLRGVNSPRTALSRAQSRAEDALLRQIT
;
A
#
# COMPACT_ATOMS: atom_id res chain seq x y z
N MET A 1 -14.05 -20.42 18.71
CA MET A 1 -13.91 -19.41 19.78
C MET A 1 -12.69 -19.77 20.61
N LEU A 2 -11.62 -19.00 20.41
CA LEU A 2 -10.50 -18.64 21.30
C LEU A 2 -9.42 -18.12 20.34
N THR A 3 -9.65 -16.88 19.88
CA THR A 3 -8.63 -16.06 19.21
C THR A 3 -7.44 -15.96 20.15
N ALA A 4 -6.28 -16.53 19.80
CA ALA A 4 -5.04 -16.20 20.49
C ALA A 4 -4.87 -14.68 20.34
N ALA A 5 -4.99 -13.96 21.46
CA ALA A 5 -5.08 -12.51 21.45
C ALA A 5 -3.72 -11.91 21.03
N PRO A 6 -3.70 -10.87 20.17
CA PRO A 6 -2.46 -10.16 19.78
C PRO A 6 -1.68 -9.62 20.99
N ASP A 7 -2.33 -9.48 22.14
CA ASP A 7 -1.73 -9.10 23.41
C ASP A 7 -0.69 -10.14 23.91
N LEU A 8 -0.86 -11.43 23.58
CA LEU A 8 0.00 -12.50 24.07
C LEU A 8 1.44 -12.40 23.53
N ASP A 9 1.60 -12.09 22.25
CA ASP A 9 2.91 -12.00 21.61
C ASP A 9 3.71 -10.81 22.14
N LEU A 10 3.08 -9.64 22.13
CA LEU A 10 3.69 -8.41 22.62
C LEU A 10 4.12 -8.51 24.08
N VAL A 11 3.27 -9.10 24.94
CA VAL A 11 3.61 -9.28 26.36
C VAL A 11 4.67 -10.36 26.56
N THR A 12 4.67 -11.43 25.76
CA THR A 12 5.72 -12.46 25.83
C THR A 12 7.09 -11.85 25.50
N ALA A 13 7.18 -11.08 24.40
CA ALA A 13 8.41 -10.39 24.01
C ALA A 13 8.87 -9.38 25.08
N PHE A 14 7.95 -8.53 25.56
CA PHE A 14 8.24 -7.56 26.62
C PHE A 14 8.77 -8.24 27.90
N LEU A 15 8.15 -9.34 28.33
CA LEU A 15 8.57 -10.06 29.52
C LEU A 15 9.90 -10.79 29.34
N GLU A 16 10.23 -11.28 28.15
CA GLU A 16 11.55 -11.85 27.86
C GLU A 16 12.65 -10.78 27.99
N GLU A 17 12.46 -9.62 27.35
CA GLU A 17 13.41 -8.51 27.41
C GLU A 17 13.56 -7.98 28.84
N LEU A 18 12.44 -7.76 29.53
CA LEU A 18 12.44 -7.30 30.91
C LEU A 18 13.10 -8.30 31.86
N SER A 19 12.82 -9.60 31.70
CA SER A 19 13.43 -10.64 32.55
C SER A 19 14.94 -10.73 32.34
N ALA A 20 15.40 -10.65 31.09
CA ALA A 20 16.82 -10.61 30.78
C ALA A 20 17.50 -9.39 31.43
N GLU A 21 16.90 -8.21 31.31
CA GLU A 21 17.42 -6.98 31.91
C GLU A 21 17.48 -7.07 33.46
N LEU A 22 16.43 -7.61 34.09
CA LEU A 22 16.39 -7.78 35.54
C LEU A 22 17.44 -8.80 36.04
N GLU A 23 17.62 -9.91 35.31
CA GLU A 23 18.62 -10.95 35.64
C GLU A 23 20.06 -10.44 35.45
N THR A 24 20.31 -9.53 34.49
CA THR A 24 21.66 -8.99 34.26
C THR A 24 22.00 -7.78 35.12
N SER A 25 21.00 -6.97 35.50
CA SER A 25 21.22 -5.64 36.07
C SER A 25 21.03 -5.58 37.58
N LEU A 26 20.48 -6.62 38.23
CA LEU A 26 20.25 -6.68 39.68
C LEU A 26 20.97 -7.88 40.32
N ASP A 27 21.73 -7.65 41.40
CA ASP A 27 22.44 -8.66 42.21
C ASP A 27 22.03 -8.56 43.69
N PRO A 28 21.67 -9.66 44.38
CA PRO A 28 21.55 -11.03 43.88
C PRO A 28 20.18 -11.33 43.28
N THR A 29 20.20 -11.89 42.07
CA THR A 29 19.01 -12.46 41.41
C THR A 29 19.25 -13.94 41.08
N ALA A 30 18.17 -14.71 41.10
CA ALA A 30 18.16 -16.11 40.68
C ALA A 30 17.22 -16.26 39.49
N PRO A 31 17.67 -16.85 38.36
CA PRO A 31 16.85 -17.00 37.17
C PRO A 31 15.63 -17.87 37.45
N ASN A 32 14.51 -17.55 36.79
CA ASN A 32 13.27 -18.32 36.94
C ASN A 32 13.12 -19.33 35.78
N PRO A 33 13.48 -20.61 35.97
CA PRO A 33 13.48 -21.58 34.87
C PRO A 33 12.09 -21.87 34.31
N TYR A 34 11.03 -21.76 35.12
CA TYR A 34 9.66 -21.96 34.64
C TYR A 34 9.22 -20.81 33.74
N LEU A 35 9.57 -19.58 34.10
CA LEU A 35 9.26 -18.39 33.32
C LEU A 35 9.98 -18.42 31.98
N ASN A 36 11.30 -18.64 31.99
CA ASN A 36 12.13 -18.58 30.79
C ASN A 36 11.76 -19.69 29.80
N MET A 37 11.51 -20.91 30.29
CA MET A 37 11.00 -22.01 29.45
C MET A 37 9.60 -21.71 28.89
N SER A 38 8.71 -21.12 29.69
CA SER A 38 7.35 -20.77 29.24
C SER A 38 7.37 -19.73 28.13
N LEU A 39 8.14 -18.65 28.31
CA LEU A 39 8.31 -17.59 27.33
C LEU A 39 8.91 -18.12 26.02
N HIS A 40 9.96 -18.94 26.11
CA HIS A 40 10.57 -19.58 24.94
C HIS A 40 9.59 -20.44 24.14
N LEU A 41 8.78 -21.25 24.84
CA LEU A 41 7.80 -22.13 24.21
C LEU A 41 6.66 -21.34 23.55
N LEU A 42 6.18 -20.28 24.21
CA LEU A 42 5.14 -19.39 23.66
C LEU A 42 5.64 -18.64 22.44
N ARG A 43 6.84 -18.04 22.49
CA ARG A 43 7.41 -17.33 21.35
C ARG A 43 7.61 -18.26 20.14
N CYS A 44 8.18 -19.44 20.37
CA CYS A 44 8.31 -20.42 19.28
C CYS A 44 6.95 -20.87 18.72
N HIS A 45 5.92 -20.98 19.56
CA HIS A 45 4.56 -21.30 19.09
C HIS A 45 3.98 -20.19 18.22
N LEU A 46 4.11 -18.93 18.64
CA LEU A 46 3.60 -17.75 17.92
C LEU A 46 4.33 -17.53 16.58
N GLU A 47 5.62 -17.82 16.54
CA GLU A 47 6.46 -17.74 15.33
C GLU A 47 6.39 -19.02 14.45
N GLY A 48 5.64 -20.03 14.85
CA GLY A 48 5.53 -21.31 14.12
C GLY A 48 6.81 -22.16 14.12
N ARG A 49 7.74 -21.95 15.07
CA ARG A 49 8.98 -22.72 15.22
C ARG A 49 8.79 -23.96 16.10
N THR A 50 9.38 -25.09 15.69
CA THR A 50 9.31 -26.34 16.46
C THR A 50 10.28 -26.35 17.65
N VAL A 51 9.78 -26.71 18.84
CA VAL A 51 10.59 -26.83 20.08
C VAL A 51 10.86 -28.29 20.42
N THR A 52 12.08 -28.58 20.89
CA THR A 52 12.49 -29.90 21.41
C THR A 52 12.79 -29.82 22.91
N ALA A 53 12.88 -30.98 23.59
CA ALA A 53 13.29 -31.00 24.99
C ALA A 53 14.68 -30.36 25.20
N SER A 54 15.62 -30.57 24.29
CA SER A 54 16.97 -30.00 24.37
C SER A 54 16.98 -28.48 24.25
N THR A 55 16.21 -27.92 23.31
CA THR A 55 16.12 -26.46 23.14
C THR A 55 15.38 -25.81 24.31
N MET A 56 14.35 -26.47 24.83
CA MET A 56 13.62 -26.02 26.02
C MET A 56 14.50 -26.00 27.27
N VAL A 57 15.31 -27.06 27.48
CA VAL A 57 16.26 -27.14 28.60
C VAL A 57 17.34 -26.05 28.51
N ALA A 58 17.81 -25.73 27.29
CA ALA A 58 18.77 -24.66 27.09
C ALA A 58 18.21 -23.26 27.43
N ALA A 59 16.91 -23.04 27.25
CA ALA A 59 16.25 -21.77 27.55
C ALA A 59 16.01 -21.52 29.06
N ALA A 60 16.24 -22.51 29.93
CA ALA A 60 15.90 -22.41 31.35
C ALA A 60 16.88 -21.55 32.19
N SER A 61 18.03 -21.15 31.63
CA SER A 61 19.09 -20.38 32.31
C SER A 61 19.58 -20.99 33.64
N VAL A 62 19.45 -22.32 33.82
CA VAL A 62 19.89 -23.06 35.01
C VAL A 62 20.65 -24.33 34.62
N PRO A 63 21.41 -24.97 35.53
CA PRO A 63 22.12 -26.21 35.22
C PRO A 63 21.20 -27.29 34.63
N TYR A 64 21.73 -28.05 33.67
CA TYR A 64 20.99 -29.05 32.87
C TYR A 64 20.12 -30.00 33.70
N ALA A 65 20.65 -30.53 34.81
CA ALA A 65 19.92 -31.45 35.69
C ALA A 65 18.73 -30.78 36.39
N THR A 66 18.82 -29.48 36.67
CA THR A 66 17.73 -28.70 37.24
C THR A 66 16.70 -28.37 36.15
N ALA A 67 17.14 -27.88 34.99
CA ALA A 67 16.26 -27.59 33.86
C ALA A 67 15.44 -28.81 33.41
N THR A 68 16.07 -29.99 33.34
CA THR A 68 15.39 -31.25 32.97
C THR A 68 14.29 -31.63 33.98
N ARG A 69 14.56 -31.48 35.28
CA ARG A 69 13.53 -31.71 36.32
C ARG A 69 12.38 -30.72 36.19
N LYS A 70 12.68 -29.44 35.94
CA LYS A 70 11.67 -28.38 35.78
C LYS A 70 10.81 -28.59 34.55
N LEU A 71 11.39 -29.05 33.45
CA LEU A 71 10.65 -29.46 32.26
C LEU A 71 9.69 -30.62 32.55
N ALA A 72 10.14 -31.64 33.30
CA ALA A 72 9.28 -32.75 33.71
C ALA A 72 8.14 -32.29 34.63
N ASP A 73 8.40 -31.33 35.53
CA ASP A 73 7.38 -30.72 36.39
C ASP A 73 6.29 -30.01 35.54
N MET A 74 6.68 -29.22 34.54
CA MET A 74 5.74 -28.54 33.63
C MET A 74 4.90 -29.52 32.80
N GLN A 75 5.51 -30.61 32.33
CA GLN A 75 4.81 -31.67 31.61
C GLN A 75 3.81 -32.40 32.51
N LYS A 76 4.21 -32.73 33.74
CA LYS A 76 3.32 -33.35 34.74
C LYS A 76 2.16 -32.44 35.12
N ALA A 77 2.37 -31.12 35.10
CA ALA A 77 1.35 -30.11 35.35
C ALA A 77 0.40 -29.88 34.15
N GLY A 78 0.58 -30.57 33.02
CA GLY A 78 -0.30 -30.43 31.85
C GLY A 78 -0.09 -29.13 31.05
N LEU A 79 0.97 -28.37 31.33
CA LEU A 79 1.26 -27.11 30.64
C LEU A 79 1.89 -27.30 29.25
N ILE A 80 2.44 -28.50 28.99
CA ILE A 80 3.16 -28.81 27.76
C ILE A 80 2.56 -30.04 27.10
N GLU A 81 2.14 -29.90 25.86
CA GLU A 81 1.75 -31.00 24.99
C GLU A 81 2.97 -31.56 24.24
N GLN A 82 3.00 -32.89 24.08
CA GLN A 82 3.99 -33.57 23.25
C GLN A 82 3.33 -34.07 21.97
N ARG A 83 3.89 -33.70 20.82
CA ARG A 83 3.43 -34.18 19.50
C ARG A 83 4.52 -35.02 18.83
N PRO A 84 4.23 -36.25 18.39
CA PRO A 84 5.23 -37.12 17.77
C PRO A 84 5.73 -36.52 16.44
N ARG A 85 7.06 -36.46 16.27
CA ARG A 85 7.75 -35.99 15.05
C ARG A 85 8.15 -37.10 14.09
N SER A 86 8.09 -38.35 14.52
CA SER A 86 8.50 -39.51 13.71
C SER A 86 7.42 -40.59 13.72
N ARG A 87 7.34 -41.36 12.62
CA ARG A 87 6.44 -42.50 12.46
C ARG A 87 6.65 -43.60 13.50
N THR A 88 7.81 -43.61 14.15
CA THR A 88 8.18 -44.57 15.22
C THR A 88 7.80 -44.08 16.61
N GLY A 89 7.31 -42.85 16.77
CA GLY A 89 6.94 -42.28 18.07
C GLY A 89 8.09 -42.03 19.05
N LYS A 90 9.35 -42.01 18.59
CA LYS A 90 10.55 -41.89 19.45
C LYS A 90 11.03 -40.46 19.67
N SER A 91 10.50 -39.51 18.92
CA SER A 91 10.88 -38.10 18.96
C SER A 91 9.64 -37.23 19.03
N PHE A 92 9.63 -36.23 19.90
CA PHE A 92 8.49 -35.34 20.11
C PHE A 92 8.89 -33.87 19.96
N SER A 93 7.96 -33.06 19.47
CA SER A 93 7.98 -31.61 19.62
C SER A 93 7.16 -31.20 20.82
N LEU A 94 7.62 -30.19 21.53
CA LEU A 94 6.90 -29.58 22.66
C LEU A 94 6.05 -28.43 22.15
N HIS A 95 4.83 -28.34 22.66
CA HIS A 95 3.86 -27.29 22.34
C HIS A 95 3.24 -26.78 23.63
N PRO A 96 2.89 -25.49 23.74
CA PRO A 96 2.10 -25.02 24.87
C PRO A 96 0.73 -25.69 24.82
N SER A 97 0.22 -26.16 25.96
CA SER A 97 -1.13 -26.70 26.04
C SER A 97 -2.19 -25.59 25.94
N GLU A 98 -3.43 -25.97 25.67
CA GLU A 98 -4.57 -25.03 25.70
C GLU A 98 -4.67 -24.29 27.05
N GLU A 99 -4.41 -24.99 28.15
CA GLU A 99 -4.38 -24.40 29.49
C GLU A 99 -3.27 -23.35 29.63
N MET A 100 -2.06 -23.65 29.14
CA MET A 100 -0.95 -22.71 29.15
C MET A 100 -1.28 -21.47 28.31
N LEU A 101 -1.79 -21.66 27.09
CA LEU A 101 -2.17 -20.56 26.20
C LEU A 101 -3.26 -19.67 26.84
N SER A 102 -4.26 -20.26 27.47
CA SER A 102 -5.34 -19.53 28.15
C SER A 102 -4.80 -18.71 29.34
N ASN A 103 -4.00 -19.34 30.21
CA ASN A 103 -3.42 -18.69 31.38
C ASN A 103 -2.52 -17.51 31.00
N TRP A 104 -1.71 -17.70 29.96
CA TRP A 104 -0.80 -16.66 29.47
C TRP A 104 -1.52 -15.56 28.71
N SER A 105 -2.56 -15.86 27.95
CA SER A 105 -3.41 -14.84 27.31
C SER A 105 -4.07 -13.95 28.37
N GLN A 106 -4.62 -14.53 29.44
CA GLN A 106 -5.20 -13.75 30.54
C GLN A 106 -4.14 -12.92 31.30
N LEU A 107 -2.92 -13.44 31.43
CA LEU A 107 -1.81 -12.70 32.02
C LEU A 107 -1.42 -11.51 31.15
N ALA A 108 -1.30 -11.73 29.84
CA ALA A 108 -1.00 -10.70 28.86
C ALA A 108 -2.03 -9.56 28.89
N ASP A 109 -3.31 -9.90 28.89
CA ASP A 109 -4.39 -8.93 29.03
C ASP A 109 -4.28 -8.10 30.31
N ARG A 110 -3.94 -8.73 31.44
CA ARG A 110 -3.76 -8.03 32.72
C ARG A 110 -2.56 -7.08 32.69
N ILE A 111 -1.42 -7.53 32.19
CA ILE A 111 -0.19 -6.74 32.09
C ILE A 111 -0.43 -5.53 31.19
N ARG A 112 -1.08 -5.71 30.04
CA ARG A 112 -1.43 -4.59 29.15
C ARG A 112 -2.35 -3.58 29.84
N ARG A 113 -3.42 -4.03 30.52
CA ARG A 113 -4.30 -3.12 31.28
C ARG A 113 -3.55 -2.36 32.37
N GLN A 114 -2.62 -3.00 33.07
CA GLN A 114 -1.77 -2.35 34.06
C GLN A 114 -0.82 -1.34 33.42
N GLY A 115 -0.17 -1.70 32.31
CA GLY A 115 0.72 -0.81 31.55
C GLY A 115 -0.02 0.43 31.04
N GLN A 116 -1.22 0.25 30.49
CA GLN A 116 -2.07 1.37 30.04
C GLN A 116 -2.50 2.26 31.21
N ARG A 117 -2.88 1.68 32.35
CA ARG A 117 -3.28 2.46 33.53
C ARG A 117 -2.12 3.27 34.12
N THR A 118 -0.90 2.74 34.09
CA THR A 118 0.26 3.31 34.77
C THR A 118 1.09 4.23 33.87
N PHE A 119 1.25 3.85 32.60
CA PHE A 119 2.13 4.53 31.64
C PHE A 119 1.39 5.16 30.45
N GLY A 120 0.06 5.01 30.37
CA GLY A 120 -0.77 5.63 29.34
C GLY A 120 -1.04 7.10 29.65
N THR A 121 -0.13 7.99 29.30
CA THR A 121 -0.40 9.44 29.25
C THR A 121 -0.12 10.01 27.86
N ALA A 122 -1.20 10.40 27.17
CA ALA A 122 -1.35 11.48 26.18
C ALA A 122 -2.84 11.45 25.74
N ASP A 123 -3.70 12.47 25.77
CA ASP A 123 -3.59 13.91 25.97
C ASP A 123 -4.88 14.44 26.61
N ARG A 124 -4.75 15.41 27.52
CA ARG A 124 -5.85 16.31 27.90
C ARG A 124 -5.91 17.45 26.88
N ALA A 125 -6.85 17.37 25.94
CA ALA A 125 -7.50 18.50 25.29
C ALA A 125 -9.01 18.20 25.24
N PRO A 126 -9.89 19.21 25.36
CA PRO A 126 -11.26 19.00 25.82
C PRO A 126 -12.11 18.27 24.78
N ALA A 127 -12.99 17.42 25.29
CA ALA A 127 -14.05 16.77 24.54
C ALA A 127 -14.87 17.79 23.75
N THR A 128 -14.76 17.73 22.42
CA THR A 128 -15.91 17.93 21.54
C THR A 128 -16.26 16.57 20.98
N SER A 129 -17.16 15.91 21.69
CA SER A 129 -17.96 14.82 21.18
C SER A 129 -18.84 15.38 20.06
N ASP A 130 -18.37 15.37 18.82
CA ASP A 130 -19.25 15.53 17.67
C ASP A 130 -19.33 14.21 16.92
N TYR A 131 -20.56 13.72 16.92
CA TYR A 131 -21.04 12.47 16.37
C TYR A 131 -20.88 12.50 14.84
N TYR A 132 -20.00 11.68 14.26
CA TYR A 132 -19.94 11.52 12.79
C TYR A 132 -19.44 10.14 12.35
N PHE A 133 -19.99 9.65 11.24
CA PHE A 133 -19.80 8.32 10.65
C PHE A 133 -18.31 8.03 10.39
N GLY A 134 -17.64 7.33 11.31
CA GLY A 134 -16.21 6.98 11.21
C GLY A 134 -15.49 6.87 12.55
N GLY A 135 -16.05 7.46 13.62
CA GLY A 135 -15.46 7.44 14.97
C GLY A 135 -15.35 6.07 15.65
N SER A 136 -15.94 5.01 15.08
CA SER A 136 -15.84 3.64 15.60
C SER A 136 -14.53 2.93 15.25
N TYR A 137 -13.70 3.48 14.36
CA TYR A 137 -12.47 2.82 13.90
C TYR A 137 -11.21 3.22 14.67
N MET A 138 -11.22 4.38 15.33
CA MET A 138 -10.03 4.93 16.01
C MET A 138 -9.86 4.46 17.47
N VAL A 139 -10.86 3.79 18.04
CA VAL A 139 -10.82 3.32 19.44
C VAL A 139 -11.24 1.85 19.49
N GLY A 140 -10.28 0.93 19.32
CA GLY A 140 -10.44 -0.40 19.91
C GLY A 140 -10.06 -1.64 19.09
N LYS A 141 -9.63 -1.54 17.82
CA LYS A 141 -8.97 -2.70 17.19
C LYS A 141 -7.46 -2.64 17.46
N GLY A 142 -7.02 -3.54 18.33
CA GLY A 142 -5.61 -3.80 18.61
C GLY A 142 -4.86 -4.24 17.35
N LEU A 143 -3.55 -4.38 17.49
CA LEU A 143 -2.62 -4.88 16.49
C LEU A 143 -3.27 -5.92 15.56
N ILE A 144 -3.20 -5.67 14.25
CA ILE A 144 -3.64 -6.63 13.23
C ILE A 144 -2.85 -7.91 13.45
N ALA A 145 -3.58 -9.02 13.55
CA ALA A 145 -3.01 -10.33 13.79
C ALA A 145 -2.13 -10.78 12.62
N PRO A 146 -1.21 -11.72 12.83
CA PRO A 146 -0.51 -12.38 11.74
C PRO A 146 -1.48 -13.06 10.76
N PRO A 147 -1.12 -13.19 9.47
CA PRO A 147 -1.98 -13.83 8.48
C PRO A 147 -2.44 -15.22 8.90
N GLN A 148 -3.74 -15.43 8.84
CA GLN A 148 -4.35 -16.73 9.11
C GLN A 148 -4.16 -17.63 7.90
N VAL A 149 -3.77 -18.88 8.13
CA VAL A 149 -3.80 -19.92 7.09
C VAL A 149 -5.25 -20.28 6.80
N LEU A 150 -5.62 -20.35 5.52
CA LEU A 150 -6.95 -20.79 5.11
C LEU A 150 -7.25 -22.16 5.73
N GLN A 151 -8.45 -22.31 6.31
CA GLN A 151 -8.88 -23.57 6.95
C GLN A 151 -8.83 -24.76 5.99
N ARG A 152 -9.02 -24.47 4.69
CA ARG A 152 -8.88 -25.44 3.61
C ARG A 152 -7.90 -24.89 2.56
N PRO A 153 -6.90 -25.69 2.14
CA PRO A 153 -6.03 -25.33 1.02
C PRO A 153 -6.82 -25.12 -0.28
N LEU A 154 -6.40 -24.13 -1.08
CA LEU A 154 -7.02 -23.86 -2.37
C LEU A 154 -6.85 -25.06 -3.32
N LYS A 155 -7.95 -25.52 -3.93
CA LYS A 155 -7.94 -26.66 -4.85
C LYS A 155 -7.82 -26.24 -6.32
N LEU A 156 -6.70 -25.63 -6.67
CA LEU A 156 -6.40 -25.18 -8.03
C LEU A 156 -5.39 -26.13 -8.72
N SER A 157 -5.84 -26.86 -9.73
CA SER A 157 -4.93 -27.64 -10.59
C SER A 157 -3.91 -26.72 -11.24
N GLY A 158 -2.62 -27.06 -11.13
CA GLY A 158 -1.52 -26.21 -11.60
C GLY A 158 -1.21 -24.98 -10.72
N GLY A 159 -1.80 -24.87 -9.53
CA GLY A 159 -1.62 -23.76 -8.61
C GLY A 159 -2.44 -22.51 -8.97
N LEU A 160 -2.30 -21.48 -8.13
CA LEU A 160 -2.87 -20.15 -8.33
C LEU A 160 -1.98 -19.36 -9.30
N ARG A 161 -2.57 -18.75 -10.32
CA ARG A 161 -1.86 -18.03 -11.39
C ARG A 161 -2.25 -16.56 -11.31
N ILE A 162 -1.27 -15.68 -11.11
CA ILE A 162 -1.52 -14.25 -10.90
C ILE A 162 -0.68 -13.40 -11.86
N LEU A 163 -1.33 -12.42 -12.49
CA LEU A 163 -0.70 -11.40 -13.33
C LEU A 163 -0.62 -10.11 -12.52
N VAL A 164 0.58 -9.54 -12.34
CA VAL A 164 0.79 -8.34 -11.52
C VAL A 164 1.73 -7.33 -12.18
N HIS A 165 1.78 -6.13 -11.62
CA HIS A 165 2.80 -5.14 -11.97
C HIS A 165 4.13 -5.47 -11.30
N GLY A 166 5.25 -5.19 -11.99
CA GLY A 166 6.61 -5.36 -11.47
C GLY A 166 7.06 -4.18 -10.60
N ASP A 167 6.40 -3.97 -9.46
CA ASP A 167 6.73 -2.90 -8.50
C ASP A 167 7.07 -3.43 -7.10
N PRO A 168 7.65 -2.60 -6.21
CA PRO A 168 8.07 -3.04 -4.89
C PRO A 168 6.99 -3.77 -4.07
N THR A 169 5.70 -3.39 -4.18
CA THR A 169 4.62 -4.02 -3.41
C THR A 169 4.36 -5.45 -3.91
N PHE A 170 4.11 -5.64 -5.21
CA PHE A 170 3.85 -6.99 -5.74
C PHE A 170 5.09 -7.89 -5.74
N MET A 171 6.29 -7.32 -5.75
CA MET A 171 7.53 -8.09 -5.62
C MET A 171 7.74 -8.64 -4.20
N VAL A 172 7.05 -8.12 -3.18
CA VAL A 172 7.01 -8.78 -1.85
C VAL A 172 6.34 -10.15 -1.94
N MET A 173 5.29 -10.32 -2.74
CA MET A 173 4.64 -11.63 -2.91
C MET A 173 5.63 -12.65 -3.51
N ASP A 174 6.46 -12.24 -4.47
CA ASP A 174 7.48 -13.09 -5.06
C ASP A 174 8.60 -13.42 -4.05
N ALA A 175 9.10 -12.41 -3.34
CA ALA A 175 10.14 -12.56 -2.31
C ALA A 175 9.69 -13.45 -1.14
N LEU A 176 8.42 -13.35 -0.75
CA LEU A 176 7.80 -14.13 0.34
C LEU A 176 6.87 -15.22 -0.18
N LYS A 177 7.11 -15.71 -1.40
CA LYS A 177 6.23 -16.67 -2.08
C LYS A 177 5.82 -17.83 -1.18
N ARG A 178 6.78 -18.43 -0.45
CA ARG A 178 6.50 -19.56 0.46
C ARG A 178 5.52 -19.22 1.58
N GLN A 179 5.56 -18.00 2.11
CA GLN A 179 4.65 -17.54 3.16
C GLN A 179 3.23 -17.35 2.60
N PHE A 180 3.10 -16.73 1.42
CA PHE A 180 1.81 -16.60 0.74
C PHE A 180 1.25 -17.98 0.31
N GLU A 181 2.09 -18.90 -0.17
CA GLU A 181 1.70 -20.27 -0.49
C GLU A 181 1.22 -21.05 0.74
N GLN A 182 1.83 -20.83 1.92
CA GLN A 182 1.36 -21.39 3.17
C GLN A 182 0.00 -20.82 3.58
N MET A 183 -0.18 -19.51 3.42
CA MET A 183 -1.43 -18.82 3.73
C MET A 183 -2.61 -19.41 2.93
N VAL A 184 -2.42 -19.67 1.63
CA VAL A 184 -3.49 -20.19 0.76
C VAL A 184 -3.47 -21.72 0.57
N GLY A 185 -2.40 -22.40 1.00
CA GLY A 185 -2.23 -23.83 0.82
C GLY A 185 -2.07 -24.29 -0.64
N ALA A 186 -1.67 -23.40 -1.55
CA ALA A 186 -1.47 -23.70 -2.97
C ALA A 186 -0.23 -23.01 -3.53
N GLN A 187 0.38 -23.61 -4.56
CA GLN A 187 1.52 -23.03 -5.26
C GLN A 187 1.11 -21.74 -6.00
N ILE A 188 1.96 -20.72 -5.97
CA ILE A 188 1.71 -19.43 -6.62
C ILE A 188 2.60 -19.27 -7.86
N ASN A 189 1.98 -19.00 -9.00
CA ASN A 189 2.65 -18.69 -10.26
C ASN A 189 2.40 -17.22 -10.63
N GLN A 190 3.33 -16.34 -10.23
CA GLN A 190 3.28 -14.92 -10.49
C GLN A 190 3.96 -14.58 -11.83
N ARG A 191 3.31 -13.76 -12.66
CA ARG A 191 3.92 -13.11 -13.82
C ARG A 191 3.85 -11.60 -13.62
N ALA A 192 5.00 -10.94 -13.59
CA ALA A 192 5.11 -9.50 -13.41
C ALA A 192 5.54 -8.80 -14.71
N PHE A 193 4.93 -7.66 -15.03
CA PHE A 193 5.27 -6.83 -16.19
C PHE A 193 5.37 -5.34 -15.83
N SER A 194 6.01 -4.56 -16.70
CA SER A 194 5.88 -3.10 -16.68
C SER A 194 4.45 -2.69 -17.02
N ILE A 195 4.00 -1.52 -16.55
CA ILE A 195 2.62 -1.02 -16.71
C ILE A 195 2.03 -1.24 -18.12
N ASP A 196 2.69 -0.77 -19.19
CA ASP A 196 2.15 -0.92 -20.55
C ASP A 196 2.05 -2.40 -20.99
N ARG A 197 3.05 -3.22 -20.64
CA ARG A 197 3.05 -4.66 -20.94
C ARG A 197 2.05 -5.45 -20.10
N LEU A 198 1.74 -4.97 -18.90
CA LEU A 198 0.70 -5.52 -18.04
C LEU A 198 -0.68 -5.31 -18.69
N ARG A 199 -0.98 -4.09 -19.14
CA ARG A 199 -2.22 -3.77 -19.86
C ARG A 199 -2.37 -4.66 -21.10
N GLU A 200 -1.34 -4.72 -21.95
CA GLU A 200 -1.34 -5.55 -23.16
C GLU A 200 -1.57 -7.04 -22.86
N GLU A 201 -0.95 -7.58 -21.82
CA GLU A 201 -1.14 -8.98 -21.44
C GLU A 201 -2.54 -9.25 -20.87
N GLY A 202 -3.12 -8.30 -20.13
CA GLY A 202 -4.51 -8.36 -19.66
C GLY A 202 -5.51 -8.46 -20.82
N LEU A 203 -5.40 -7.54 -21.79
CA LEU A 203 -6.24 -7.52 -22.99
C LEU A 203 -6.03 -8.78 -23.85
N ARG A 204 -4.77 -9.21 -24.05
CA ARG A 204 -4.45 -10.45 -24.77
C ARG A 204 -5.01 -11.68 -24.07
N ASN A 205 -5.04 -11.69 -22.74
CA ASN A 205 -5.60 -12.79 -21.97
C ASN A 205 -7.12 -12.87 -22.13
N ALA A 206 -7.82 -11.73 -22.15
CA ALA A 206 -9.27 -11.68 -22.36
C ALA A 206 -9.69 -12.26 -23.73
N ALA A 207 -8.89 -12.04 -24.78
CA ALA A 207 -9.14 -12.59 -26.12
C ALA A 207 -9.00 -14.13 -26.22
N ARG A 208 -8.62 -14.82 -25.15
CA ARG A 208 -8.47 -16.29 -25.12
C ARG A 208 -9.81 -16.95 -24.79
N PRO A 209 -10.04 -18.20 -25.25
CA PRO A 209 -11.20 -18.98 -24.80
C PRO A 209 -11.22 -19.25 -23.30
N THR A 210 -10.06 -19.27 -22.65
CA THR A 210 -9.93 -19.49 -21.21
C THR A 210 -8.73 -18.73 -20.68
N SER A 211 -8.92 -18.06 -19.55
CA SER A 211 -7.90 -17.27 -18.88
C SER A 211 -6.68 -18.11 -18.49
N ARG A 212 -5.49 -17.54 -18.71
CA ARG A 212 -4.23 -18.04 -18.15
C ARG A 212 -4.03 -17.66 -16.68
N TYR A 213 -4.83 -16.73 -16.17
CA TYR A 213 -4.70 -16.16 -14.83
C TYR A 213 -5.99 -16.34 -14.04
N ASP A 214 -5.85 -16.58 -12.74
CA ASP A 214 -6.97 -16.63 -11.81
C ASP A 214 -7.27 -15.24 -11.25
N LEU A 215 -6.22 -14.44 -11.04
CA LEU A 215 -6.28 -13.04 -10.62
C LEU A 215 -5.40 -12.18 -11.52
N ILE A 216 -5.83 -10.97 -11.83
CA ILE A 216 -5.06 -9.98 -12.59
C ILE A 216 -5.05 -8.64 -11.85
N ALA A 217 -3.89 -7.99 -11.82
CA ALA A 217 -3.76 -6.61 -11.36
C ALA A 217 -4.16 -5.65 -12.49
N VAL A 218 -4.99 -4.66 -12.16
CA VAL A 218 -5.48 -3.63 -13.09
C VAL A 218 -5.23 -2.27 -12.46
N ASP A 219 -4.56 -1.37 -13.19
CA ASP A 219 -4.38 0.03 -12.75
C ASP A 219 -5.76 0.69 -12.69
N LEU A 220 -6.02 1.48 -11.65
CA LEU A 220 -7.36 2.02 -11.37
C LEU A 220 -7.99 2.78 -12.57
N PRO A 221 -7.28 3.60 -13.37
CA PRO A 221 -7.88 4.26 -14.52
C PRO A 221 -8.34 3.28 -15.61
N TRP A 222 -7.80 2.07 -15.69
CA TRP A 222 -8.16 1.13 -16.76
C TRP A 222 -9.48 0.41 -16.52
N VAL A 223 -10.12 0.60 -15.36
CA VAL A 223 -11.31 -0.16 -14.97
C VAL A 223 -12.41 -0.04 -16.02
N GLY A 224 -12.80 1.17 -16.46
CA GLY A 224 -13.82 1.30 -17.51
C GLY A 224 -13.44 0.64 -18.84
N GLU A 225 -12.17 0.71 -19.25
CA GLU A 225 -11.72 0.04 -20.48
C GLU A 225 -11.87 -1.48 -20.35
N PHE A 226 -11.39 -2.02 -19.23
CA PHE A 226 -11.37 -3.45 -18.98
C PHE A 226 -12.78 -4.01 -18.82
N VAL A 227 -13.69 -3.24 -18.24
CA VAL A 227 -15.09 -3.62 -18.11
C VAL A 227 -15.79 -3.63 -19.47
N GLU A 228 -15.69 -2.54 -20.25
CA GLU A 228 -16.31 -2.46 -21.59
C GLU A 228 -15.78 -3.55 -22.55
N LYS A 229 -14.50 -3.92 -22.43
CA LYS A 229 -13.90 -5.02 -23.22
C LYS A 229 -14.16 -6.41 -22.65
N GLY A 230 -14.96 -6.55 -21.58
CA GLY A 230 -15.28 -7.85 -20.98
C GLY A 230 -14.07 -8.58 -20.40
N VAL A 231 -13.10 -7.85 -19.86
CA VAL A 231 -11.88 -8.43 -19.26
C VAL A 231 -12.14 -8.93 -17.84
N LEU A 232 -13.02 -8.26 -17.09
CA LEU A 232 -13.25 -8.46 -15.66
C LEU A 232 -14.66 -8.97 -15.37
N THR A 233 -14.79 -9.83 -14.36
CA THR A 233 -16.08 -10.21 -13.77
C THR A 233 -16.45 -9.22 -12.67
N PRO A 234 -17.69 -8.70 -12.62
CA PRO A 234 -18.18 -7.96 -11.44
C PRO A 234 -18.04 -8.81 -10.18
N LEU A 235 -17.60 -8.23 -9.05
CA LEU A 235 -17.37 -9.01 -7.84
C LEU A 235 -18.67 -9.58 -7.26
N GLU A 236 -19.78 -8.85 -7.37
CA GLU A 236 -21.09 -9.31 -6.87
C GLU A 236 -21.63 -10.55 -7.59
N ASP A 237 -21.17 -10.82 -8.81
CA ASP A 237 -21.56 -12.02 -9.56
C ASP A 237 -20.91 -13.30 -9.01
N VAL A 238 -19.82 -13.17 -8.25
CA VAL A 238 -18.98 -14.30 -7.83
C VAL A 238 -18.78 -14.40 -6.32
N MET A 239 -19.08 -13.34 -5.56
CA MET A 239 -18.94 -13.32 -4.12
C MET A 239 -19.85 -12.31 -3.41
N ASP A 240 -20.07 -12.55 -2.12
CA ASP A 240 -20.62 -11.54 -1.21
C ASP A 240 -19.52 -10.51 -0.88
N ILE A 241 -19.75 -9.26 -1.28
CA ILE A 241 -18.80 -8.15 -1.15
C ILE A 241 -18.55 -7.80 0.32
N GLU A 242 -19.50 -8.04 1.22
CA GLU A 242 -19.35 -7.75 2.66
C GLU A 242 -18.21 -8.57 3.30
N ARG A 243 -17.81 -9.69 2.67
CA ARG A 243 -16.64 -10.47 3.09
C ARG A 243 -15.32 -9.69 3.01
N LEU A 244 -15.28 -8.60 2.27
CA LEU A 244 -14.09 -7.75 2.10
C LEU A 244 -14.00 -6.62 3.12
N ASP A 245 -15.09 -6.32 3.84
CA ASP A 245 -15.26 -5.11 4.65
C ASP A 245 -14.97 -3.84 3.83
N PRO A 246 -15.82 -3.47 2.86
CA PRO A 246 -15.59 -2.32 1.97
C PRO A 246 -15.32 -1.00 2.71
N GLY A 247 -15.96 -0.82 3.88
CA GLY A 247 -15.80 0.37 4.71
C GLY A 247 -14.40 0.54 5.32
N ASP A 248 -13.58 -0.52 5.29
CA ASP A 248 -12.19 -0.49 5.73
C ASP A 248 -11.23 -0.02 4.64
N PHE A 249 -11.65 0.15 3.38
CA PHE A 249 -10.79 0.68 2.32
C PHE A 249 -10.85 2.21 2.23
N HIS A 250 -9.74 2.85 1.85
CA HIS A 250 -9.75 4.27 1.49
C HIS A 250 -10.80 4.52 0.40
N THR A 251 -11.68 5.49 0.64
CA THR A 251 -12.88 5.72 -0.19
C THR A 251 -12.53 5.91 -1.66
N ALA A 252 -11.53 6.73 -1.97
CA ALA A 252 -11.08 6.96 -3.34
C ALA A 252 -10.48 5.71 -4.00
N GLY A 253 -9.77 4.88 -3.23
CA GLY A 253 -9.21 3.62 -3.71
C GLY A 253 -10.31 2.60 -4.03
N TRP A 254 -11.31 2.48 -3.15
CA TRP A 254 -12.47 1.60 -3.37
C TRP A 254 -13.33 2.07 -4.54
N ARG A 255 -13.74 3.35 -4.57
CA ARG A 255 -14.51 3.91 -5.71
C ARG A 255 -13.77 3.78 -7.04
N GLY A 256 -12.45 3.92 -7.03
CA GLY A 256 -11.62 3.70 -8.23
C GLY A 256 -11.65 2.28 -8.81
N THR A 257 -12.24 1.29 -8.12
CA THR A 257 -12.45 -0.07 -8.66
C THR A 257 -13.84 -0.27 -9.28
N HIS A 258 -14.69 0.77 -9.28
CA HIS A 258 -16.06 0.68 -9.74
C HIS A 258 -16.20 1.14 -11.19
N TRP A 259 -17.17 0.55 -11.88
CA TRP A 259 -17.71 1.05 -13.15
C TRP A 259 -19.23 0.89 -13.12
N ALA A 260 -19.97 1.95 -13.46
CA ALA A 260 -21.43 1.98 -13.41
C ALA A 260 -22.02 1.52 -12.05
N GLY A 261 -21.37 1.89 -10.95
CA GLY A 261 -21.80 1.52 -9.59
C GLY A 261 -21.42 0.11 -9.12
N HIS A 262 -20.74 -0.68 -9.96
CA HIS A 262 -20.38 -2.06 -9.68
C HIS A 262 -18.89 -2.22 -9.40
N PRO A 263 -18.45 -2.89 -8.31
CA PRO A 263 -17.03 -3.13 -8.06
C PRO A 263 -16.50 -4.31 -8.89
N TYR A 264 -15.40 -4.10 -9.63
CA TYR A 264 -14.78 -5.13 -10.48
C TYR A 264 -13.48 -5.71 -9.91
N GLY A 265 -13.04 -5.21 -8.77
CA GLY A 265 -11.86 -5.69 -8.09
C GLY A 265 -11.66 -5.07 -6.72
N VAL A 266 -10.67 -5.60 -6.01
CA VAL A 266 -10.35 -5.19 -4.64
C VAL A 266 -9.04 -4.41 -4.67
N PRO A 267 -8.99 -3.18 -4.09
CA PRO A 267 -7.75 -2.43 -3.98
C PRO A 267 -6.67 -3.26 -3.29
N SER A 268 -5.63 -3.61 -4.06
CA SER A 268 -4.47 -4.35 -3.54
C SER A 268 -3.32 -3.41 -3.22
N GLN A 269 -3.30 -2.25 -3.88
CA GLN A 269 -2.35 -1.18 -3.69
C GLN A 269 -3.10 0.14 -3.93
N THR A 270 -3.25 0.96 -2.90
CA THR A 270 -3.67 2.37 -3.04
C THR A 270 -2.43 3.22 -2.82
N THR A 271 -2.03 3.97 -3.85
CA THR A 271 -0.80 4.76 -3.84
C THR A 271 -1.06 6.15 -4.41
N PRO A 272 -1.24 7.17 -3.56
CA PRO A 272 -1.35 8.54 -4.06
C PRO A 272 0.00 9.03 -4.60
N GLU A 273 -0.06 9.90 -5.61
CA GLU A 273 1.08 10.76 -5.96
C GLU A 273 1.13 11.96 -5.01
N LEU A 274 2.30 12.21 -4.44
CA LEU A 274 2.55 13.22 -3.43
C LEU A 274 3.71 14.11 -3.85
N MET A 275 3.81 15.28 -3.23
CA MET A 275 5.02 16.10 -3.26
C MET A 275 6.00 15.63 -2.18
N PHE A 276 7.06 14.94 -2.60
CA PHE A 276 8.21 14.60 -1.77
C PHE A 276 9.15 15.80 -1.72
N TYR A 277 9.56 16.21 -0.53
CA TYR A 277 10.54 17.27 -0.37
C TYR A 277 11.58 16.96 0.70
N ARG A 278 12.81 17.41 0.47
CA ARG A 278 13.93 17.23 1.39
C ARG A 278 13.87 18.25 2.54
N ARG A 279 13.36 17.83 3.70
CA ARG A 279 13.21 18.68 4.91
C ARG A 279 14.53 19.31 5.34
N ASP A 280 15.62 18.57 5.22
CA ASP A 280 16.96 19.03 5.55
C ASP A 280 17.44 20.14 4.60
N LEU A 281 17.19 20.01 3.29
CA LEU A 281 17.54 21.05 2.31
C LEU A 281 16.66 22.29 2.45
N PHE A 282 15.39 22.10 2.78
CA PHE A 282 14.47 23.20 3.08
C PHE A 282 14.89 23.95 4.34
N ALA A 283 15.26 23.23 5.41
CA ALA A 283 15.77 23.83 6.64
C ALA A 283 17.09 24.58 6.42
N GLU A 284 18.04 24.01 5.66
CA GLU A 284 19.31 24.66 5.28
C GLU A 284 19.06 25.99 4.55
N ALA A 285 18.05 26.02 3.66
CA ALA A 285 17.70 27.19 2.88
C ALA A 285 16.72 28.16 3.58
N GLY A 286 16.22 27.83 4.78
CA GLY A 286 15.22 28.62 5.48
C GLY A 286 13.85 28.65 4.79
N LEU A 287 13.51 27.61 4.03
CA LEU A 287 12.25 27.48 3.29
C LEU A 287 11.20 26.72 4.10
N ALA A 288 9.95 27.17 4.00
CA ALA A 288 8.80 26.41 4.48
C ALA A 288 8.42 25.31 3.47
N PRO A 289 7.75 24.23 3.89
CA PRO A 289 7.21 23.22 2.98
C PRO A 289 6.32 23.86 1.90
N PRO A 290 6.41 23.46 0.62
CA PRO A 290 5.76 24.18 -0.47
C PRO A 290 4.29 23.75 -0.58
N THR A 291 3.37 24.58 -0.08
CA THR A 291 1.92 24.29 -0.06
C THR A 291 1.13 24.93 -1.20
N THR A 292 1.79 25.57 -2.17
CA THR A 292 1.20 26.07 -3.42
C THR A 292 2.16 25.82 -4.58
N SER A 293 1.64 25.79 -5.81
CA SER A 293 2.44 25.73 -7.04
C SER A 293 3.52 26.83 -7.11
N ASP A 294 3.18 28.07 -6.77
CA ASP A 294 4.16 29.18 -6.68
C ASP A 294 5.26 28.92 -5.64
N ALA A 295 4.91 28.32 -4.50
CA ALA A 295 5.87 27.94 -3.48
C ALA A 295 6.78 26.79 -3.97
N VAL A 296 6.26 25.87 -4.78
CA VAL A 296 7.07 24.85 -5.45
C VAL A 296 8.06 25.50 -6.40
N LEU A 297 7.64 26.40 -7.28
CA LEU A 297 8.56 27.09 -8.20
C LEU A 297 9.62 27.90 -7.45
N THR A 298 9.22 28.59 -6.39
CA THR A 298 10.14 29.37 -5.53
C THR A 298 11.19 28.46 -4.87
N ALA A 299 10.76 27.36 -4.26
CA ALA A 299 11.66 26.40 -3.63
C ALA A 299 12.54 25.68 -4.65
N ALA A 300 11.99 25.32 -5.81
CA ALA A 300 12.73 24.67 -6.89
C ALA A 300 13.85 25.58 -7.38
N ARG A 301 13.56 26.86 -7.64
CA ARG A 301 14.55 27.88 -8.02
C ARG A 301 15.64 28.03 -6.96
N ALA A 302 15.28 28.13 -5.69
CA ALA A 302 16.23 28.32 -4.59
C ALA A 302 17.17 27.11 -4.39
N LEU A 303 16.67 25.90 -4.61
CA LEU A 303 17.40 24.64 -4.39
C LEU A 303 18.08 24.11 -5.67
N HIS A 304 17.79 24.69 -6.84
CA HIS A 304 18.42 24.34 -8.11
C HIS A 304 19.85 24.90 -8.21
N LYS A 305 20.83 24.03 -8.00
CA LYS A 305 22.28 24.34 -8.04
C LYS A 305 23.00 23.38 -9.00
N PRO A 306 22.78 23.46 -10.33
CA PRO A 306 23.24 22.46 -11.30
C PRO A 306 24.77 22.37 -11.37
N ARG A 307 25.49 23.47 -11.11
CA ARG A 307 26.96 23.48 -10.99
C ARG A 307 27.49 22.62 -9.83
N GLN A 308 26.63 22.32 -8.86
CA GLN A 308 26.90 21.44 -7.72
C GLN A 308 26.22 20.06 -7.89
N GLY A 309 25.65 19.77 -9.06
CA GLY A 309 24.94 18.53 -9.33
C GLY A 309 23.58 18.39 -8.62
N ARG A 310 22.98 19.50 -8.17
CA ARG A 310 21.68 19.53 -7.50
C ARG A 310 20.63 20.23 -8.35
N PHE A 311 19.46 19.63 -8.49
CA PHE A 311 18.31 20.13 -9.22
C PHE A 311 17.14 20.38 -8.25
N GLY A 312 16.28 21.34 -8.60
CA GLY A 312 15.19 21.77 -7.73
C GLY A 312 14.09 20.72 -7.64
N ILE A 313 13.68 20.17 -8.78
CA ILE A 313 12.50 19.28 -8.85
C ILE A 313 12.58 18.23 -9.97
N ALA A 314 12.05 17.03 -9.72
CA ALA A 314 11.84 15.99 -10.72
C ALA A 314 10.38 15.50 -10.74
N TRP A 315 9.92 15.09 -11.91
CA TRP A 315 8.54 14.70 -12.20
C TRP A 315 8.52 13.84 -13.47
N ASN A 316 7.37 13.23 -13.80
CA ASN A 316 7.26 12.41 -15.00
C ASN A 316 7.15 13.30 -16.25
N ALA A 317 8.24 13.41 -17.03
CA ALA A 317 8.20 14.16 -18.29
C ALA A 317 8.51 13.32 -19.54
N ALA A 318 8.75 12.02 -19.38
CA ALA A 318 8.90 11.09 -20.49
C ALA A 318 7.63 11.03 -21.36
N ARG A 319 7.81 11.05 -22.68
CA ARG A 319 6.74 10.96 -23.68
C ARG A 319 5.81 9.76 -23.45
N GLY A 320 4.52 9.96 -23.66
CA GLY A 320 3.48 8.91 -23.53
C GLY A 320 2.88 8.84 -22.13
N THR A 321 2.55 7.64 -21.66
CA THR A 321 1.80 7.40 -20.41
C THR A 321 2.27 8.24 -19.21
N ALA A 322 3.58 8.34 -19.01
CA ALA A 322 4.16 9.05 -17.87
C ALA A 322 3.79 10.55 -17.85
N LEU A 323 4.05 11.27 -18.95
CA LEU A 323 3.70 12.69 -19.07
C LEU A 323 2.18 12.92 -19.19
N GLY A 324 1.46 12.00 -19.83
CA GLY A 324 0.00 12.06 -19.92
C GLY A 324 -0.65 12.08 -18.54
N HIS A 325 -0.19 11.22 -17.62
CA HIS A 325 -0.61 11.24 -16.23
C HIS A 325 -0.28 12.59 -15.57
N THR A 326 0.95 13.10 -15.72
CA THR A 326 1.32 14.39 -15.11
C THR A 326 0.43 15.51 -15.60
N PHE A 327 0.17 15.64 -16.91
CA PHE A 327 -0.71 16.69 -17.42
C PHE A 327 -2.09 16.65 -16.75
N MET A 328 -2.73 15.47 -16.68
CA MET A 328 -4.07 15.33 -16.07
C MET A 328 -4.07 15.67 -14.59
N MET A 329 -3.04 15.24 -13.85
CA MET A 329 -2.90 15.54 -12.42
C MET A 329 -2.58 17.02 -12.20
N THR A 330 -1.79 17.66 -13.06
CA THR A 330 -1.56 19.11 -13.00
C THR A 330 -2.82 19.89 -13.34
N CYS A 331 -3.67 19.44 -14.28
CA CYS A 331 -5.00 20.05 -14.45
C CYS A 331 -5.82 20.00 -13.16
N ALA A 332 -5.77 18.87 -12.43
CA ALA A 332 -6.44 18.73 -11.14
C ALA A 332 -5.85 19.69 -10.09
N ASP A 333 -4.52 19.83 -10.03
CA ASP A 333 -3.84 20.80 -9.16
C ASP A 333 -4.32 22.23 -9.43
N PHE A 334 -4.68 22.55 -10.67
CA PHE A 334 -5.20 23.85 -11.09
C PHE A 334 -6.73 23.96 -11.02
N GLY A 335 -7.41 22.95 -10.45
CA GLY A 335 -8.83 23.01 -10.10
C GLY A 335 -9.77 22.60 -11.22
N GLN A 336 -9.34 21.75 -12.16
CA GLN A 336 -10.27 21.18 -13.13
C GLN A 336 -9.96 19.72 -13.51
N PRO A 337 -10.99 18.91 -13.80
CA PRO A 337 -10.83 17.61 -14.45
C PRO A 337 -10.54 17.76 -15.95
N ILE A 338 -10.12 16.67 -16.59
CA ILE A 338 -9.96 16.59 -18.05
C ILE A 338 -11.22 16.09 -18.78
N VAL A 339 -12.21 15.65 -18.03
CA VAL A 339 -13.57 15.32 -18.47
C VAL A 339 -14.52 16.17 -17.62
N ARG A 340 -15.60 16.72 -18.16
CA ARG A 340 -16.59 17.47 -17.38
C ARG A 340 -17.32 16.54 -16.41
N MET A 341 -17.39 16.96 -15.15
CA MET A 341 -17.94 16.16 -14.04
C MET A 341 -18.66 17.08 -13.05
N PRO A 342 -19.71 16.61 -12.35
CA PRO A 342 -20.33 17.38 -11.29
C PRO A 342 -19.34 17.67 -10.15
N GLU A 343 -19.37 18.89 -9.64
CA GLU A 343 -18.65 19.24 -8.42
C GLU A 343 -19.34 18.64 -7.20
N ILE A 344 -18.54 18.10 -6.28
CA ILE A 344 -18.95 17.62 -4.97
C ILE A 344 -18.01 18.20 -3.91
N ALA A 345 -18.35 18.03 -2.63
CA ALA A 345 -17.40 18.31 -1.57
C ALA A 345 -16.09 17.51 -1.83
N GLY A 346 -14.94 18.18 -1.74
CA GLY A 346 -13.63 17.58 -1.98
C GLY A 346 -13.17 17.49 -3.44
N GLY A 347 -14.02 17.78 -4.44
CA GLY A 347 -13.61 17.77 -5.84
C GLY A 347 -14.74 17.46 -6.81
N TYR A 348 -14.59 16.38 -7.58
CA TYR A 348 -15.49 16.03 -8.68
C TYR A 348 -16.01 14.60 -8.55
N ASP A 349 -17.27 14.39 -8.94
CA ASP A 349 -17.91 13.08 -8.89
C ASP A 349 -17.60 12.26 -10.14
N ALA A 350 -16.78 11.22 -9.98
CA ALA A 350 -16.39 10.31 -11.04
C ALA A 350 -17.27 9.07 -11.16
N ASP A 351 -18.21 8.85 -10.25
CA ASP A 351 -19.07 7.66 -10.32
C ASP A 351 -20.14 7.77 -11.42
N VAL A 352 -20.49 9.01 -11.81
CA VAL A 352 -21.53 9.29 -12.82
C VAL A 352 -21.04 9.22 -14.28
N LEU A 353 -19.77 8.88 -14.49
CA LEU A 353 -19.14 8.89 -15.82
C LEU A 353 -19.68 7.81 -16.77
N ALA A 354 -20.34 6.78 -16.23
CA ALA A 354 -20.99 5.75 -17.05
C ALA A 354 -22.34 6.20 -17.63
N ASP A 355 -22.96 7.24 -17.06
CA ASP A 355 -24.38 7.57 -17.29
C ASP A 355 -24.61 8.74 -18.27
N GLY A 356 -23.55 9.34 -18.84
CA GLY A 356 -23.66 10.57 -19.61
C GLY A 356 -22.69 10.72 -20.78
N ASP A 357 -22.95 11.74 -21.60
CA ASP A 357 -22.06 12.13 -22.68
C ASP A 357 -20.75 12.69 -22.09
N LEU A 358 -19.62 12.12 -22.53
CA LEU A 358 -18.30 12.55 -22.09
C LEU A 358 -17.89 13.82 -22.85
N GLU A 359 -17.80 14.94 -22.13
CA GLU A 359 -17.24 16.20 -22.65
C GLU A 359 -15.82 16.39 -22.12
N LEU A 360 -14.84 16.57 -23.01
CA LEU A 360 -13.45 16.79 -22.60
C LEU A 360 -13.17 18.27 -22.31
N THR A 361 -12.34 18.51 -21.30
CA THR A 361 -11.94 19.85 -20.82
C THR A 361 -10.42 20.03 -20.84
N ILE A 362 -9.77 19.49 -21.89
CA ILE A 362 -8.32 19.55 -22.09
C ILE A 362 -7.88 20.94 -22.57
N ASP A 363 -8.63 21.60 -23.46
CA ASP A 363 -8.32 22.97 -23.93
C ASP A 363 -9.17 24.01 -23.19
N THR A 364 -8.66 24.48 -22.06
CA THR A 364 -9.27 25.52 -21.24
C THR A 364 -8.24 26.55 -20.78
N PRO A 365 -8.66 27.73 -20.27
CA PRO A 365 -7.74 28.66 -19.62
C PRO A 365 -6.97 28.06 -18.43
N LEU A 366 -7.59 27.18 -17.64
CA LEU A 366 -6.94 26.53 -16.50
C LEU A 366 -5.93 25.46 -16.95
N ALA A 367 -6.22 24.71 -18.00
CA ALA A 367 -5.25 23.78 -18.59
C ALA A 367 -4.05 24.52 -19.21
N LEU A 368 -4.24 25.75 -19.69
CA LEU A 368 -3.12 26.60 -20.09
C LEU A 368 -2.25 26.98 -18.89
N GLU A 369 -2.84 27.41 -17.77
CA GLU A 369 -2.08 27.71 -16.54
C GLU A 369 -1.28 26.47 -16.06
N ALA A 370 -1.87 25.27 -16.15
CA ALA A 370 -1.19 24.00 -15.88
C ALA A 370 0.01 23.75 -16.83
N CYS A 371 -0.15 24.02 -18.13
CA CYS A 371 0.93 23.89 -19.11
C CYS A 371 2.07 24.88 -18.85
N GLU A 372 1.74 26.12 -18.47
CA GLU A 372 2.71 27.16 -18.12
C GLU A 372 3.53 26.75 -16.89
N TYR A 373 2.86 26.22 -15.85
CA TYR A 373 3.53 25.64 -14.70
C TYR A 373 4.48 24.49 -15.06
N MET A 374 4.05 23.55 -15.91
CA MET A 374 4.90 22.45 -16.37
C MET A 374 6.13 22.94 -17.15
N LEU A 375 6.00 24.00 -17.95
CA LEU A 375 7.13 24.63 -18.64
C LEU A 375 8.09 25.28 -17.65
N GLU A 376 7.60 25.97 -16.62
CA GLU A 376 8.46 26.56 -15.58
C GLU A 376 9.17 25.50 -14.73
N LEU A 377 8.55 24.34 -14.49
CA LEU A 377 9.22 23.23 -13.81
C LEU A 377 10.47 22.75 -14.56
N LEU A 378 10.47 22.78 -15.91
CA LEU A 378 11.61 22.35 -16.73
C LEU A 378 12.89 23.12 -16.37
N ASP A 379 12.78 24.42 -16.09
CA ASP A 379 13.91 25.28 -15.78
C ASP A 379 14.68 24.84 -14.52
N TYR A 380 14.02 24.09 -13.63
CA TYR A 380 14.61 23.62 -12.37
C TYR A 380 14.83 22.11 -12.32
N SER A 381 14.52 21.41 -13.41
CA SER A 381 14.64 19.95 -13.50
C SER A 381 16.01 19.47 -13.99
N PRO A 382 16.34 18.17 -13.78
CA PRO A 382 17.49 17.54 -14.43
C PRO A 382 17.46 17.70 -15.97
N PRO A 383 18.63 17.79 -16.63
CA PRO A 383 18.70 18.00 -18.08
C PRO A 383 18.08 16.86 -18.90
N ASP A 384 18.00 15.66 -18.32
CA ASP A 384 17.40 14.46 -18.90
C ASP A 384 15.94 14.23 -18.47
N ILE A 385 15.27 15.23 -17.88
CA ILE A 385 13.89 15.14 -17.36
C ILE A 385 12.89 14.60 -18.40
N LEU A 386 13.02 14.99 -19.67
CA LEU A 386 12.15 14.53 -20.77
C LEU A 386 12.31 13.04 -21.11
N SER A 387 13.24 12.35 -20.48
CA SER A 387 13.38 10.88 -20.54
C SER A 387 13.01 10.19 -19.23
N MET A 388 12.64 10.96 -18.19
CA MET A 388 12.32 10.41 -16.88
C MET A 388 10.85 10.03 -16.76
N SER A 389 10.61 8.76 -16.42
CA SER A 389 9.31 8.24 -16.03
C SER A 389 9.27 8.03 -14.50
N TRP A 390 8.54 7.03 -14.03
CA TRP A 390 8.33 6.77 -12.60
C TRP A 390 9.63 6.48 -11.82
N TYR A 391 10.47 5.57 -12.31
CA TYR A 391 11.67 5.16 -11.58
C TYR A 391 12.84 6.13 -11.77
N GLU A 392 12.98 6.68 -12.97
CA GLU A 392 14.07 7.60 -13.32
C GLU A 392 13.97 8.93 -12.58
N ARG A 393 12.78 9.37 -12.13
CA ARG A 393 12.65 10.58 -11.30
C ARG A 393 12.94 10.35 -9.81
N ILE A 394 12.65 9.16 -9.28
CA ILE A 394 12.83 8.87 -7.83
C ILE A 394 14.26 8.49 -7.49
N ARG A 395 14.99 7.83 -8.39
CA ARG A 395 16.43 7.52 -8.19
C ARG A 395 17.30 8.76 -7.91
N PRO A 396 17.23 9.86 -8.70
CA PRO A 396 18.01 11.05 -8.42
C PRO A 396 17.57 11.75 -7.14
N TYR A 397 16.27 11.73 -6.79
CA TYR A 397 15.77 12.19 -5.50
C TYR A 397 16.38 11.40 -4.34
N ALA A 398 16.32 10.07 -4.39
CA ALA A 398 16.91 9.17 -3.40
C ALA A 398 18.43 9.40 -3.27
N SER A 399 19.15 9.57 -4.38
CA SER A 399 20.60 9.86 -4.36
C SER A 399 20.96 11.29 -3.90
N GLY A 400 19.97 12.14 -3.59
CA GLY A 400 20.18 13.52 -3.13
C GLY A 400 20.51 14.54 -4.24
N LYS A 401 20.36 14.16 -5.52
CA LYS A 401 20.57 15.07 -6.67
C LYS A 401 19.38 15.99 -6.92
N VAL A 402 18.20 15.65 -6.39
CA VAL A 402 16.97 16.42 -6.59
C VAL A 402 16.38 16.77 -5.22
N ALA A 403 15.96 18.02 -5.03
CA ALA A 403 15.44 18.50 -3.75
C ALA A 403 13.95 18.20 -3.51
N MET A 404 13.16 18.15 -4.59
CA MET A 404 11.73 17.83 -4.56
C MET A 404 11.35 16.85 -5.67
N ALA A 405 10.35 16.01 -5.45
CA ALA A 405 9.79 15.21 -6.52
C ALA A 405 8.30 15.01 -6.35
N TYR A 406 7.53 15.16 -7.43
CA TYR A 406 6.23 14.48 -7.49
C TYR A 406 6.51 12.97 -7.52
N GLY A 407 5.84 12.17 -6.70
CA GLY A 407 6.16 10.75 -6.54
C GLY A 407 5.03 9.93 -5.93
N TYR A 408 4.78 8.76 -6.51
CA TYR A 408 3.85 7.78 -5.93
C TYR A 408 4.43 7.16 -4.66
N THR A 409 3.60 6.98 -3.64
CA THR A 409 4.03 6.35 -2.37
C THR A 409 4.66 4.97 -2.56
N LEU A 410 4.28 4.21 -3.59
CA LEU A 410 4.86 2.91 -3.94
C LEU A 410 6.37 2.99 -4.24
N LEU A 411 6.89 4.17 -4.58
CA LEU A 411 8.30 4.41 -4.89
C LEU A 411 9.09 4.96 -3.69
N ALA A 412 8.44 5.31 -2.59
CA ALA A 412 9.11 5.69 -1.35
C ALA A 412 10.13 4.65 -0.82
N PRO A 413 9.95 3.32 -1.01
CA PRO A 413 10.94 2.32 -0.60
C PRO A 413 12.36 2.58 -1.10
N TYR A 414 12.53 3.23 -2.28
CA TYR A 414 13.84 3.55 -2.85
C TYR A 414 14.70 4.47 -1.98
N PHE A 415 14.11 5.19 -1.03
CA PHE A 415 14.87 6.01 -0.08
C PHE A 415 14.50 5.72 1.38
N GLU A 416 13.30 5.23 1.67
CA GLU A 416 12.93 4.87 3.05
C GLU A 416 13.57 3.56 3.52
N LEU A 417 13.86 2.62 2.62
CA LEU A 417 14.49 1.34 2.98
C LEU A 417 16.01 1.30 2.75
N ASP A 418 16.57 2.39 2.22
CA ASP A 418 18.01 2.53 2.00
C ASP A 418 18.59 3.53 3.01
N PRO A 419 19.22 3.09 4.11
CA PRO A 419 19.84 3.98 5.09
C PRO A 419 20.99 4.83 4.53
N SER A 420 21.54 4.47 3.37
CA SER A 420 22.60 5.25 2.71
C SER A 420 22.04 6.40 1.86
N SER A 421 20.74 6.39 1.57
CA SER A 421 20.04 7.44 0.84
C SER A 421 20.02 8.73 1.66
N PRO A 422 20.52 9.87 1.12
CA PRO A 422 20.36 11.17 1.77
C PRO A 422 18.91 11.57 2.05
N ALA A 423 17.94 10.97 1.37
CA ALA A 423 16.51 11.21 1.59
C ALA A 423 15.91 10.33 2.71
N HIS A 424 16.65 9.34 3.21
CA HIS A 424 16.25 8.47 4.32
C HIS A 424 16.05 9.27 5.61
N GLY A 425 14.84 9.21 6.19
CA GLY A 425 14.49 9.98 7.39
C GLY A 425 14.39 11.50 7.19
N SER A 426 14.79 12.03 6.03
CA SER A 426 14.80 13.48 5.73
C SER A 426 13.70 13.92 4.76
N THR A 427 12.88 13.01 4.25
CA THR A 427 11.75 13.33 3.36
C THR A 427 10.52 13.78 4.15
N GLY A 428 9.84 14.81 3.66
CA GLY A 428 8.48 15.17 4.04
C GLY A 428 7.51 14.90 2.88
N TYR A 429 6.25 14.70 3.23
CA TYR A 429 5.18 14.33 2.30
C TYR A 429 4.06 15.36 2.35
N LEU A 430 3.64 15.87 1.21
CA LEU A 430 2.50 16.77 1.05
C LEU A 430 1.57 16.23 -0.05
N PRO A 431 0.27 16.57 -0.05
CA PRO A 431 -0.53 16.46 -1.26
C PRO A 431 0.11 17.31 -2.37
N HIS A 432 -0.37 17.20 -3.60
CA HIS A 432 0.01 18.11 -4.66
C HIS A 432 -0.29 19.56 -4.24
N PRO A 433 0.71 20.46 -4.30
CA PRO A 433 0.51 21.86 -4.00
C PRO A 433 -0.40 22.51 -5.06
N PRO A 434 -1.55 23.10 -4.69
CA PRO A 434 -2.51 23.59 -5.67
C PRO A 434 -2.04 24.82 -6.45
N GLY A 435 -2.58 24.95 -7.65
CA GLY A 435 -2.66 26.18 -8.42
C GLY A 435 -3.57 27.23 -7.75
N PRO A 436 -3.58 28.49 -8.23
CA PRO A 436 -4.34 29.57 -7.62
C PRO A 436 -5.86 29.32 -7.48
N LYS A 437 -6.43 28.46 -8.33
CA LYS A 437 -7.86 28.10 -8.35
C LYS A 437 -8.13 26.65 -7.94
N GLY A 438 -7.08 25.90 -7.56
CA GLY A 438 -7.20 24.51 -7.16
C GLY A 438 -7.26 24.32 -5.65
N ASN A 439 -7.55 23.09 -5.24
CA ASN A 439 -7.45 22.63 -3.85
C ASN A 439 -6.33 21.59 -3.74
N PRO A 440 -5.71 21.41 -2.55
CA PRO A 440 -4.76 20.33 -2.36
C PRO A 440 -5.39 18.98 -2.72
N VAL A 441 -4.71 18.24 -3.59
CA VAL A 441 -5.17 16.93 -4.05
C VAL A 441 -4.01 15.95 -4.01
N ALA A 442 -4.28 14.70 -3.67
CA ALA A 442 -3.34 13.60 -3.71
C ALA A 442 -3.92 12.55 -4.65
N PRO A 443 -3.63 12.64 -5.97
CA PRO A 443 -4.22 11.78 -6.97
C PRO A 443 -3.94 10.30 -6.67
N VAL A 444 -4.98 9.55 -6.38
CA VAL A 444 -4.90 8.14 -5.98
C VAL A 444 -4.67 7.28 -7.20
N GLY A 445 -3.56 6.55 -7.23
CA GLY A 445 -3.31 5.45 -8.17
C GLY A 445 -3.14 4.11 -7.48
N GLY A 446 -2.54 3.19 -8.22
CA GLY A 446 -2.28 1.83 -7.76
C GLY A 446 -3.12 0.81 -8.50
N TYR A 447 -3.18 -0.38 -7.94
CA TYR A 447 -3.75 -1.54 -8.63
C TYR A 447 -4.82 -2.22 -7.77
N MET A 448 -5.89 -2.60 -8.43
CA MET A 448 -6.84 -3.58 -7.89
C MET A 448 -6.48 -4.98 -8.38
N LEU A 449 -6.83 -5.99 -7.59
CA LEU A 449 -6.89 -7.37 -8.06
C LEU A 449 -8.32 -7.69 -8.47
N GLY A 450 -8.49 -8.19 -9.69
CA GLY A 450 -9.77 -8.61 -10.25
C GLY A 450 -9.72 -10.04 -10.80
N ILE A 451 -10.91 -10.63 -11.02
CA ILE A 451 -11.08 -11.96 -11.60
C ILE A 451 -11.37 -11.81 -13.10
N PRO A 452 -10.60 -12.47 -13.99
CA PRO A 452 -10.87 -12.43 -15.43
C PRO A 452 -12.24 -13.01 -15.81
N ALA A 453 -12.98 -12.33 -16.68
CA ALA A 453 -14.30 -12.77 -17.15
C ALA A 453 -14.28 -14.14 -17.85
N ASN A 454 -13.17 -14.46 -18.52
CA ASN A 454 -12.97 -15.73 -19.21
C ASN A 454 -12.29 -16.80 -18.34
N LEU A 455 -12.29 -16.66 -17.01
CA LEU A 455 -11.80 -17.70 -16.09
C LEU A 455 -12.71 -18.94 -16.14
N ALA A 456 -12.11 -20.12 -16.12
CA ALA A 456 -12.85 -21.37 -16.06
C ALA A 456 -13.71 -21.42 -14.79
N LYS A 457 -15.01 -21.76 -14.93
CA LYS A 457 -16.02 -21.65 -13.86
C LYS A 457 -15.63 -22.41 -12.59
N GLU A 458 -15.02 -23.57 -12.75
CA GLU A 458 -14.56 -24.41 -11.64
C GLU A 458 -13.43 -23.79 -10.81
N ARG A 459 -12.75 -22.76 -11.34
CA ARG A 459 -11.65 -22.06 -10.64
C ARG A 459 -12.12 -20.82 -9.88
N ILE A 460 -13.30 -20.27 -10.22
CA ILE A 460 -13.83 -19.02 -9.65
C ILE A 460 -13.90 -19.07 -8.11
N PRO A 461 -14.46 -20.11 -7.46
CA PRO A 461 -14.59 -20.10 -5.99
C PRO A 461 -13.23 -20.02 -5.29
N GLU A 462 -12.23 -20.74 -5.79
CA GLU A 462 -10.89 -20.76 -5.21
C GLU A 462 -10.12 -19.47 -5.54
N ALA A 463 -10.41 -18.81 -6.67
CA ALA A 463 -9.88 -17.48 -7.01
C ALA A 463 -10.46 -16.38 -6.09
N VAL A 464 -11.74 -16.46 -5.75
CA VAL A 464 -12.40 -15.58 -4.77
C VAL A 464 -11.73 -15.69 -3.40
N GLU A 465 -11.50 -16.91 -2.90
CA GLU A 465 -10.81 -17.09 -1.61
C GLU A 465 -9.37 -16.55 -1.64
N ALA A 466 -8.66 -16.71 -2.76
CA ALA A 466 -7.34 -16.11 -2.95
C ALA A 466 -7.38 -14.57 -2.97
N LEU A 467 -8.37 -13.98 -3.65
CA LEU A 467 -8.57 -12.53 -3.73
C LEU A 467 -8.78 -11.94 -2.33
N ILE A 468 -9.68 -12.53 -1.55
CA ILE A 468 -9.95 -12.11 -0.15
C ILE A 468 -8.69 -12.25 0.69
N ALA A 469 -7.99 -13.39 0.60
CA ALA A 469 -6.79 -13.63 1.40
C ALA A 469 -5.65 -12.64 1.06
N PHE A 470 -5.43 -12.31 -0.22
CA PHE A 470 -4.35 -11.40 -0.63
C PHE A 470 -4.65 -9.92 -0.37
N THR A 471 -5.91 -9.58 -0.18
CA THR A 471 -6.36 -8.21 0.11
C THR A 471 -6.85 -8.03 1.54
N SER A 472 -6.63 -9.02 2.41
CA SER A 472 -6.98 -8.94 3.83
C SER A 472 -6.08 -7.94 4.58
N PRO A 473 -6.52 -7.37 5.72
CA PRO A 473 -5.67 -6.50 6.55
C PRO A 473 -4.35 -7.17 6.93
N GLU A 474 -4.36 -8.47 7.24
CA GLU A 474 -3.18 -9.22 7.64
C GLU A 474 -2.18 -9.39 6.49
N ALA A 475 -2.66 -9.71 5.28
CA ALA A 475 -1.80 -9.78 4.10
C ALA A 475 -1.20 -8.41 3.76
N GLN A 476 -2.01 -7.35 3.81
CA GLN A 476 -1.57 -5.96 3.62
C GLN A 476 -0.48 -5.54 4.63
N LYS A 477 -0.63 -5.93 5.90
CA LYS A 477 0.41 -5.73 6.91
C LYS A 477 1.71 -6.46 6.56
N VAL A 478 1.65 -7.69 6.05
CA VAL A 478 2.84 -8.42 5.58
C VAL A 478 3.52 -7.71 4.41
N TYR A 479 2.76 -7.21 3.44
CA TYR A 479 3.32 -6.39 2.35
C TYR A 479 4.11 -5.21 2.90
N ILE A 480 3.54 -4.48 3.86
CA ILE A 480 4.15 -3.27 4.45
C ILE A 480 5.39 -3.59 5.30
N GLN A 481 5.32 -4.62 6.14
CA GLN A 481 6.45 -5.05 6.98
C GLN A 481 7.67 -5.47 6.14
N ASN A 482 7.45 -5.86 4.89
CA ASN A 482 8.49 -6.34 3.98
C ASN A 482 8.80 -5.39 2.83
N GLY A 483 8.39 -4.13 2.97
CA GLY A 483 8.91 -3.02 2.16
C GLY A 483 7.86 -2.23 1.39
N SER A 484 6.61 -2.65 1.37
CA SER A 484 5.54 -1.83 0.78
C SER A 484 5.32 -0.54 1.58
N ARG A 485 4.97 0.54 0.87
CA ARG A 485 4.60 1.85 1.43
C ARG A 485 3.22 2.31 0.96
N THR A 486 2.37 1.33 0.71
CA THR A 486 0.99 1.51 0.28
C THR A 486 0.08 0.81 1.28
N ALA A 487 -0.96 1.49 1.73
CA ALA A 487 -1.98 0.93 2.61
C ALA A 487 -3.34 1.19 1.97
N PRO A 488 -4.00 0.18 1.38
CA PRO A 488 -5.33 0.38 0.81
C PRO A 488 -6.44 0.46 1.88
N ARG A 489 -6.14 0.02 3.11
CA ARG A 489 -7.10 -0.11 4.21
C ARG A 489 -6.80 0.85 5.38
N TYR A 490 -7.84 1.49 5.91
CA TYR A 490 -7.79 2.34 7.09
C TYR A 490 -7.29 1.58 8.32
N SER A 491 -7.77 0.35 8.57
CA SER A 491 -7.31 -0.46 9.71
C SER A 491 -5.81 -0.72 9.67
N VAL A 492 -5.26 -0.93 8.47
CA VAL A 492 -3.83 -1.18 8.25
C VAL A 492 -3.02 0.10 8.43
N GLY A 493 -3.47 1.23 7.88
CA GLY A 493 -2.85 2.54 8.12
C GLY A 493 -2.83 2.94 9.59
N ALA A 494 -3.88 2.59 10.34
CA ALA A 494 -4.01 2.86 11.76
C ALA A 494 -3.20 1.92 12.68
N ASP A 495 -2.73 0.76 12.18
CA ASP A 495 -2.00 -0.23 12.99
C ASP A 495 -0.69 0.38 13.54
N PRO A 496 -0.45 0.33 14.87
CA PRO A 496 0.74 0.94 15.47
C PRO A 496 2.08 0.41 14.98
N GLU A 497 2.18 -0.86 14.56
CA GLU A 497 3.40 -1.40 13.95
C GLU A 497 3.59 -0.86 12.53
N VAL A 498 2.50 -0.76 11.75
CA VAL A 498 2.54 -0.15 10.41
C VAL A 498 2.99 1.31 10.50
N ARG A 499 2.39 2.11 11.39
CA ARG A 499 2.72 3.54 11.54
C ARG A 499 4.16 3.79 11.95
N ARG A 500 4.78 2.88 12.71
CA ARG A 500 6.20 2.99 13.09
C ARG A 500 7.15 2.75 11.94
N LEU A 501 6.75 2.00 10.91
CA LEU A 501 7.62 1.67 9.79
C LEU A 501 7.85 2.85 8.85
N SER A 502 6.89 3.77 8.74
CA SER A 502 7.02 4.94 7.87
C SER A 502 6.06 6.06 8.25
N PRO A 503 6.51 7.33 8.23
CA PRO A 503 5.64 8.48 8.39
C PRO A 503 4.65 8.66 7.23
N ILE A 504 4.84 7.98 6.10
CA ILE A 504 3.96 8.07 4.93
C ILE A 504 2.53 7.61 5.23
N PHE A 505 2.36 6.62 6.12
CA PHE A 505 1.04 6.10 6.47
C PHE A 505 0.22 7.14 7.22
N ALA A 506 0.83 7.82 8.20
CA ALA A 506 0.18 8.93 8.89
C ALA A 506 -0.15 10.09 7.95
N ALA A 507 0.76 10.43 7.03
CA ALA A 507 0.55 11.50 6.06
C ALA A 507 -0.64 11.19 5.12
N VAL A 508 -0.72 9.97 4.59
CA VAL A 508 -1.82 9.52 3.72
C VAL A 508 -3.14 9.47 4.47
N ASP A 509 -3.16 8.97 5.71
CA ASP A 509 -4.37 8.98 6.54
C ASP A 509 -4.85 10.42 6.79
N GLU A 510 -3.96 11.34 7.14
CA GLU A 510 -4.29 12.76 7.33
C GLU A 510 -4.81 13.43 6.05
N MET A 511 -4.28 13.07 4.88
CA MET A 511 -4.82 13.51 3.57
C MET A 511 -6.21 12.93 3.33
N SER A 512 -6.44 11.66 3.67
CA SER A 512 -7.75 11.01 3.57
C SER A 512 -8.78 11.70 4.44
N TRP A 513 -8.43 12.04 5.69
CA TRP A 513 -9.31 12.76 6.62
C TRP A 513 -9.68 14.17 6.15
N ARG A 514 -8.82 14.79 5.34
CA ARG A 514 -9.04 16.12 4.75
C ARG A 514 -9.67 16.07 3.35
N ASP A 515 -10.09 14.88 2.91
CA ASP A 515 -10.69 14.63 1.59
C ASP A 515 -9.77 15.01 0.42
N GLU A 516 -8.45 14.90 0.62
CA GLU A 516 -7.44 15.22 -0.39
C GLU A 516 -7.12 14.01 -1.28
N LEU A 517 -7.37 12.77 -0.81
CA LEU A 517 -7.19 11.55 -1.62
C LEU A 517 -8.31 11.45 -2.67
N GLN A 518 -7.97 11.66 -3.94
CA GLN A 518 -8.96 11.73 -5.02
C GLN A 518 -8.59 10.86 -6.22
N PHE A 519 -9.56 10.14 -6.78
CA PHE A 519 -9.35 9.31 -7.98
C PHE A 519 -9.82 9.98 -9.28
N TRP A 520 -10.71 10.98 -9.19
CA TRP A 520 -11.23 11.74 -10.34
C TRP A 520 -10.16 12.40 -11.24
N PRO A 521 -8.93 12.74 -10.79
CA PRO A 521 -7.91 13.30 -11.70
C PRO A 521 -7.53 12.36 -12.85
N ARG A 522 -7.70 11.04 -12.66
CA ARG A 522 -7.52 10.03 -13.70
C ARG A 522 -8.80 9.20 -13.79
N PRO A 523 -9.86 9.75 -14.41
CA PRO A 523 -11.18 9.15 -14.39
C PRO A 523 -11.16 7.80 -15.12
N PRO A 524 -11.81 6.75 -14.58
CA PRO A 524 -11.73 5.39 -15.13
C PRO A 524 -12.63 5.20 -16.36
N ILE A 525 -12.67 6.18 -17.28
CA ILE A 525 -13.46 6.06 -18.52
C ILE A 525 -12.80 5.10 -19.51
N PRO A 526 -13.58 4.46 -20.40
CA PRO A 526 -13.06 3.43 -21.28
C PRO A 526 -11.96 3.89 -22.26
N GLN A 527 -11.99 5.16 -22.67
CA GLN A 527 -11.01 5.78 -23.58
C GLN A 527 -9.80 6.39 -22.85
N ILE A 528 -9.74 6.32 -21.51
CA ILE A 528 -8.70 7.01 -20.75
C ILE A 528 -7.27 6.64 -21.15
N PRO A 529 -6.92 5.38 -21.52
CA PRO A 529 -5.54 5.06 -21.90
C PRO A 529 -5.11 5.77 -23.19
N ASP A 530 -6.03 5.94 -24.13
CA ASP A 530 -5.76 6.65 -25.39
C ASP A 530 -5.61 8.16 -25.15
N ILE A 531 -6.46 8.73 -24.28
CA ILE A 531 -6.38 10.14 -23.88
C ILE A 531 -5.05 10.42 -23.16
N ILE A 532 -4.66 9.56 -22.22
CA ILE A 532 -3.36 9.61 -21.54
C ILE A 532 -2.23 9.61 -22.56
N GLN A 533 -2.25 8.69 -23.52
CA GLN A 533 -1.22 8.62 -24.57
C GLN A 533 -1.21 9.92 -25.39
N ILE A 534 -2.36 10.40 -25.86
CA ILE A 534 -2.48 11.64 -26.65
C ILE A 534 -1.88 12.83 -25.90
N CYS A 535 -2.27 13.04 -24.64
CA CYS A 535 -1.72 14.10 -23.79
C CYS A 535 -0.21 13.95 -23.65
N GLY A 536 0.26 12.74 -23.35
CA GLY A 536 1.69 12.45 -23.20
C GLY A 536 2.52 12.69 -24.46
N GLU A 537 1.91 12.69 -25.64
CA GLU A 537 2.58 13.01 -26.91
C GLU A 537 2.56 14.50 -27.22
N GLU A 538 1.38 15.13 -27.17
CA GLU A 538 1.22 16.54 -27.54
C GLU A 538 1.93 17.46 -26.53
N PHE A 539 1.84 17.16 -25.23
CA PHE A 539 2.53 17.95 -24.22
C PHE A 539 4.03 17.67 -24.17
N HIS A 540 4.49 16.50 -24.62
CA HIS A 540 5.94 16.28 -24.75
C HIS A 540 6.52 17.14 -25.87
N ASP A 541 5.81 17.26 -26.99
CA ASP A 541 6.19 18.16 -28.08
C ASP A 541 6.11 19.64 -27.66
N MET A 542 5.17 20.00 -26.77
CA MET A 542 5.14 21.31 -26.10
C MET A 542 6.40 21.55 -25.26
N LEU A 543 6.76 20.62 -24.36
CA LEU A 543 7.92 20.75 -23.48
C LEU A 543 9.25 20.80 -24.27
N ARG A 544 9.28 20.23 -25.48
CA ARG A 544 10.42 20.35 -26.41
C ARG A 544 10.45 21.66 -27.21
N GLY A 545 9.43 22.50 -27.10
CA GLY A 545 9.28 23.73 -27.88
C GLY A 545 8.89 23.50 -29.35
N VAL A 546 8.41 22.31 -29.71
CA VAL A 546 7.91 22.02 -31.06
C VAL A 546 6.55 22.67 -31.28
N ASN A 547 5.68 22.64 -30.27
CA ASN A 547 4.36 23.26 -30.28
C ASN A 547 4.25 24.31 -29.16
N SER A 548 3.47 25.37 -29.39
CA SER A 548 3.08 26.28 -28.30
C SER A 548 2.09 25.58 -27.35
N PRO A 549 1.96 26.01 -26.07
CA PRO A 549 0.95 25.47 -25.16
C PRO A 549 -0.47 25.47 -25.75
N ARG A 550 -0.90 26.58 -26.36
CA ARG A 550 -2.22 26.67 -27.02
C ARG A 550 -2.39 25.66 -28.16
N THR A 551 -1.34 25.46 -28.96
CA THR A 551 -1.37 24.48 -30.05
C THR A 551 -1.46 23.05 -29.51
N ALA A 552 -0.69 22.73 -28.46
CA ALA A 552 -0.71 21.40 -27.84
C ALA A 552 -2.07 21.08 -27.20
N LEU A 553 -2.66 22.03 -26.46
CA LEU A 553 -3.99 21.90 -25.87
C LEU A 553 -5.06 21.63 -26.94
N SER A 554 -5.13 22.47 -27.97
CA SER A 554 -6.11 22.33 -29.05
C SER A 554 -5.96 21.00 -29.80
N ARG A 555 -4.73 20.56 -30.07
CA ARG A 555 -4.47 19.26 -30.72
C ARG A 555 -4.82 18.08 -29.81
N ALA A 556 -4.48 18.16 -28.52
CA ALA A 556 -4.80 17.12 -27.55
C ALA A 556 -6.32 16.97 -27.39
N GLN A 557 -7.05 18.08 -27.23
CA GLN A 557 -8.51 18.12 -27.20
C GLN A 557 -9.10 17.44 -28.44
N SER A 558 -8.74 17.90 -29.65
CA SER A 558 -9.30 17.36 -30.90
C SER A 558 -8.98 15.87 -31.09
N ARG A 559 -7.74 15.44 -30.82
CA ARG A 559 -7.35 14.02 -30.92
C ARG A 559 -8.08 13.15 -29.90
N ALA A 560 -8.34 13.67 -28.71
CA ALA A 560 -9.02 12.96 -27.64
C ALA A 560 -10.53 12.87 -27.92
N GLU A 561 -11.15 13.91 -28.47
CA GLU A 561 -12.54 13.87 -28.97
C GLU A 561 -12.69 12.83 -30.09
N ASP A 562 -11.74 12.77 -31.03
CA ASP A 562 -11.70 11.71 -32.05
C ASP A 562 -11.59 10.31 -31.44
N ALA A 563 -10.89 10.17 -30.31
CA ALA A 563 -10.78 8.89 -29.60
C ALA A 563 -12.09 8.51 -28.89
N LEU A 564 -12.83 9.47 -28.33
CA LEU A 564 -14.17 9.24 -27.76
C LEU A 564 -15.17 8.72 -28.81
N LEU A 565 -15.07 9.19 -30.06
CA LEU A 565 -15.93 8.76 -31.16
C LEU A 565 -15.62 7.35 -31.70
N ARG A 566 -14.44 6.81 -31.41
CA ARG A 566 -14.08 5.45 -31.84
C ARG A 566 -14.76 4.45 -30.91
N GLN A 567 -15.62 3.61 -31.49
CA GLN A 567 -16.17 2.48 -30.75
C GLN A 567 -15.04 1.61 -30.21
N ILE A 568 -15.17 1.21 -28.95
CA ILE A 568 -14.25 0.29 -28.30
C ILE A 568 -14.50 -1.10 -28.88
N THR A 569 -13.73 -1.44 -29.91
CA THR A 569 -13.71 -2.79 -30.48
C THR A 569 -12.89 -3.76 -29.65
#